data_AF-A0A936FY32-F1
#
_entry.id   AF-A0A936FY32-F1
#
_cell.length_a   1.000
_cell.length_b   1.000
_cell.length_c   1.000
_cell.angle_alpha   90.00
_cell.angle_beta   90.00
_cell.angle_gamma   90.00
#
_symmetry.space_group_name_H-M   'P 1'
#
loop_
_entity.id
_entity.type
_entity.pdbx_description
1 polymer ?
#
loop_
_entity_poly.entity_id
_entity_poly.type
_entity_poly.pdbx_seq_one_letter_code
_entity_poly.pdbx_strand_id
1 'polypeptide(L)'
;MVKKDQDKNDIIDLIKNIINNHQLKNKNIYLGGFSSGGNVALLLSNYIVFTNSKIDLKGVFVVDSPIDLEKLYENAQKEIVKKVMKMH
;
A
#
# COMPACT_ATOMS: atom_id res chain seq x y z
N MET A 1 -11.84 14.57 3.33
CA MET A 1 -10.92 14.04 2.29
C MET A 1 -9.48 14.53 2.44
N VAL A 2 -9.22 15.75 2.96
CA VAL A 2 -7.85 16.34 3.02
C VAL A 2 -6.80 15.52 3.79
N LYS A 3 -7.15 14.83 4.88
CA LYS A 3 -6.17 14.14 5.74
C LYS A 3 -5.54 12.88 5.09
N LYS A 4 -6.29 12.16 4.24
CA LYS A 4 -5.90 10.85 3.71
C LYS A 4 -4.82 10.91 2.64
N ASP A 5 -4.73 12.05 1.95
CA ASP A 5 -3.70 12.26 0.93
C ASP A 5 -2.43 12.89 1.53
N GLN A 6 -2.53 13.54 2.70
CA GLN A 6 -1.36 14.02 3.44
C GLN A 6 -0.45 12.87 3.86
N ASP A 7 -0.99 11.82 4.48
CA ASP A 7 -0.19 10.65 4.92
C ASP A 7 0.59 10.01 3.75
N LYS A 8 -0.03 9.94 2.56
CA LYS A 8 0.63 9.40 1.37
C LYS A 8 1.73 10.33 0.86
N ASN A 9 1.50 11.65 0.88
CA ASN A 9 2.49 12.63 0.48
C ASN A 9 3.70 12.62 1.42
N ASP A 10 3.46 12.50 2.73
CA ASP A 10 4.52 12.41 3.74
C ASP A 10 5.39 11.17 3.50
N ILE A 11 4.77 10.03 3.18
CA ILE A 11 5.50 8.80 2.81
C ILE A 11 6.29 8.99 1.51
N ILE A 12 5.71 9.63 0.48
CA ILE A 12 6.41 9.93 -0.77
C ILE A 12 7.64 10.80 -0.52
N ASP A 13 7.51 11.84 0.32
CA ASP A 13 8.61 12.75 0.60
C ASP A 13 9.70 12.07 1.44
N LEU A 14 9.32 11.20 2.37
CA LEU A 14 10.26 10.31 3.05
C LEU A 14 11.03 9.43 2.05
N ILE A 15 10.36 8.80 1.10
CA ILE A 15 10.98 7.96 0.08
C ILE A 15 11.94 8.80 -0.79
N LYS A 16 11.53 9.99 -1.25
CA LYS A 16 12.41 10.89 -2.00
C LYS A 16 13.66 11.27 -1.22
N ASN A 17 13.50 11.58 0.07
CA ASN A 17 14.62 11.92 0.94
C ASN A 17 15.61 10.77 1.05
N ILE A 18 15.13 9.54 1.23
CA ILE A 18 15.98 8.34 1.25
C ILE A 18 16.70 8.17 -0.10
N ILE A 19 15.99 8.29 -1.23
CA ILE A 19 16.60 8.16 -2.57
C ILE A 19 17.70 9.21 -2.77
N ASN A 20 17.46 10.46 -2.36
CA ASN A 20 18.41 11.56 -2.51
C ASN A 20 19.62 11.40 -1.59
N ASN A 21 19.40 11.14 -0.30
CA ASN A 21 20.45 11.08 0.71
C ASN A 21 21.39 9.88 0.51
N HIS A 22 20.88 8.79 -0.09
CA HIS A 22 21.67 7.59 -0.37
C HIS A 22 22.07 7.46 -1.86
N GLN A 23 21.90 8.52 -2.67
CA GLN A 23 22.31 8.55 -4.08
C GLN A 23 21.71 7.40 -4.93
N LEU A 24 20.47 7.01 -4.65
CA LEU A 24 19.81 5.86 -5.28
C LEU A 24 19.09 6.22 -6.60
N LYS A 25 19.23 7.45 -7.11
CA LYS A 25 18.49 7.96 -8.28
C LYS A 25 18.63 7.11 -9.55
N ASN A 26 19.76 6.42 -9.72
CA ASN A 26 20.04 5.57 -10.88
C ASN A 26 19.88 4.07 -10.58
N LYS A 27 19.28 3.72 -9.44
CA LYS A 27 19.04 2.33 -9.06
C LYS A 27 17.62 1.93 -9.41
N ASN A 28 17.41 0.64 -9.67
CA ASN A 28 16.08 0.09 -9.85
C ASN A 28 15.39 0.04 -8.49
N ILE A 29 14.30 0.80 -8.35
CA ILE A 29 13.52 0.86 -7.10
C ILE A 29 12.31 -0.05 -7.24
N TYR A 30 12.09 -0.86 -6.21
CA TYR A 30 10.94 -1.76 -6.12
C TYR A 30 10.21 -1.50 -4.81
N LEU A 31 8.88 -1.58 -4.85
CA LEU A 31 8.04 -1.50 -3.67
C LEU A 31 7.35 -2.84 -3.47
N GLY A 32 7.28 -3.32 -2.24
CA GLY A 32 6.54 -4.54 -1.99
C GLY A 32 6.23 -4.79 -0.54
N GLY A 33 5.39 -5.78 -0.31
CA GLY A 33 4.93 -6.13 1.02
C GLY A 33 4.19 -7.45 1.09
N PHE A 34 4.08 -7.97 2.30
CA PHE A 34 3.40 -9.22 2.62
C PHE A 34 2.04 -8.94 3.26
N SER A 35 1.02 -9.75 2.94
CA SER A 35 -0.31 -9.66 3.54
C SER A 35 -0.88 -8.22 3.45
N SER A 36 -1.23 -7.58 4.55
CA SER A 36 -1.68 -6.18 4.58
C SER A 36 -0.64 -5.19 4.03
N GLY A 37 0.65 -5.48 4.19
CA GLY A 37 1.74 -4.67 3.65
C GLY A 37 1.76 -4.64 2.12
N GLY A 38 1.32 -5.72 1.45
CA GLY A 38 1.21 -5.71 -0.01
C GLY A 38 0.07 -4.83 -0.51
N ASN A 39 -1.02 -4.68 0.24
CA ASN A 39 -2.07 -3.70 -0.06
C ASN A 39 -1.53 -2.27 0.05
N VAL A 40 -0.71 -1.98 1.07
CA VAL A 40 -0.04 -0.69 1.20
C VAL A 40 0.91 -0.46 0.02
N ALA A 41 1.75 -1.44 -0.32
CA ALA A 41 2.67 -1.35 -1.45
C ALA A 41 1.94 -1.04 -2.76
N LEU A 42 0.87 -1.77 -3.07
CA LEU A 42 0.09 -1.60 -4.30
C LEU A 42 -0.63 -0.24 -4.36
N LEU A 43 -1.27 0.18 -3.27
CA LEU A 43 -2.01 1.44 -3.23
C LEU A 43 -1.05 2.64 -3.27
N LEU A 44 0.09 2.56 -2.59
CA LEU A 44 1.10 3.61 -2.61
C LEU A 44 1.79 3.71 -3.97
N SER A 45 2.15 2.60 -4.61
CA SER A 45 2.72 2.63 -5.96
C SER A 45 1.75 3.24 -6.98
N ASN A 46 0.46 2.89 -6.89
CA ASN A 46 -0.56 3.48 -7.76
C ASN A 46 -0.64 5.00 -7.55
N TYR A 47 -0.60 5.46 -6.29
CA TYR A 47 -0.60 6.87 -5.96
C TYR A 47 0.66 7.61 -6.44
N ILE A 48 1.84 6.99 -6.33
CA ILE A 48 3.13 7.51 -6.82
C ILE A 48 3.08 7.76 -8.34
N VAL A 49 2.54 6.80 -9.10
CA VAL A 49 2.38 6.89 -10.55
C VAL A 49 1.35 7.97 -10.91
N PHE A 50 0.19 7.97 -10.24
CA PHE A 50 -0.89 8.92 -10.50
C PHE A 50 -0.48 10.37 -10.25
N THR A 51 0.31 10.62 -9.20
CA THR A 51 0.75 11.97 -8.82
C THR A 51 1.99 12.45 -9.59
N ASN A 52 2.56 11.62 -10.46
CA ASN A 52 3.83 11.87 -11.15
C ASN A 52 4.94 12.36 -10.21
N SER A 53 5.07 11.69 -9.06
CA SER A 53 5.93 12.09 -7.94
C SER A 53 7.45 12.05 -8.21
N LYS A 54 7.86 11.84 -9.47
CA LYS A 54 9.26 11.73 -9.94
C LYS A 54 10.05 10.58 -9.29
N ILE A 55 9.37 9.61 -8.70
CA ILE A 55 9.94 8.33 -8.26
C ILE A 55 9.71 7.32 -9.38
N ASP A 56 10.78 6.79 -9.95
CA ASP A 56 10.74 5.80 -11.04
C ASP A 56 10.76 4.37 -10.45
N LEU A 57 9.57 3.85 -10.11
CA LEU A 57 9.41 2.47 -9.65
C LEU A 57 9.54 1.51 -10.83
N LYS A 58 10.45 0.54 -10.74
CA LYS A 58 10.63 -0.52 -11.75
C LYS A 58 9.67 -1.68 -11.59
N GLY A 59 9.09 -1.84 -10.41
CA GLY A 59 8.11 -2.88 -10.18
C GLY A 59 7.52 -2.83 -8.78
N VAL A 60 6.42 -3.57 -8.64
CA VAL A 60 5.71 -3.76 -7.38
C VAL A 60 5.52 -5.26 -7.19
N PHE A 61 5.76 -5.76 -5.98
CA PHE A 61 5.49 -7.15 -5.63
C PHE A 61 4.62 -7.24 -4.39
N VAL A 62 3.68 -8.17 -4.41
CA VAL A 62 2.73 -8.41 -3.31
C VAL A 62 2.76 -9.89 -3.01
N VAL A 63 2.92 -10.24 -1.73
CA VAL A 63 3.11 -11.63 -1.31
C VAL A 63 1.99 -12.00 -0.36
N ASP A 64 1.16 -12.97 -0.78
CA ASP A 64 0.03 -13.48 0.01
C ASP A 64 -0.90 -12.36 0.52
N SER A 65 -1.14 -11.36 -0.34
CA SER A 65 -1.95 -10.19 -0.01
C SER A 65 -3.39 -10.36 -0.49
N PRO A 66 -4.41 -10.07 0.34
CA PRO A 66 -5.78 -10.00 -0.12
C PRO A 66 -5.99 -8.69 -0.91
N ILE A 67 -5.77 -8.74 -2.23
CA ILE A 67 -5.85 -7.58 -3.13
C ILE A 67 -7.30 -7.15 -3.38
N ASP A 68 -8.24 -8.10 -3.37
CA ASP A 68 -9.67 -7.81 -3.44
C ASP A 68 -10.18 -7.34 -2.06
N LEU A 69 -10.11 -6.02 -1.86
CA LEU A 69 -10.51 -5.38 -0.61
C LEU A 69 -12.03 -5.44 -0.38
N GLU A 70 -12.83 -5.47 -1.45
CA GLU A 70 -14.29 -5.61 -1.36
C GLU A 70 -14.62 -7.00 -0.81
N LYS A 71 -14.03 -8.04 -1.41
CA LYS A 71 -14.25 -9.41 -0.93
C LYS A 71 -13.73 -9.63 0.47
N LEU A 72 -12.58 -9.05 0.80
CA LEU A 72 -12.03 -9.08 2.15
C LEU A 72 -13.00 -8.48 3.17
N TYR A 73 -13.61 -7.33 2.83
CA TYR A 73 -14.59 -6.65 3.68
C TYR A 73 -15.87 -7.49 3.86
N GLU A 74 -16.46 -8.00 2.77
CA GLU A 74 -17.63 -8.87 2.84
C GLU A 74 -17.40 -10.10 3.73
N ASN A 75 -16.22 -10.73 3.59
CA ASN A 75 -15.86 -11.90 4.36
C ASN A 75 -15.69 -11.55 5.84
N ALA A 76 -15.06 -10.42 6.15
CA ALA A 76 -14.92 -9.95 7.52
C ALA A 76 -16.29 -9.71 8.19
N GLN A 77 -17.24 -9.11 7.47
CA GLN A 77 -18.62 -8.94 7.96
C GLN A 77 -19.29 -10.28 8.26
N LYS A 78 -19.18 -11.26 7.35
CA LYS A 78 -19.74 -12.61 7.54
C LYS A 78 -19.14 -13.31 8.75
N GLU A 79 -17.84 -13.19 8.97
CA GLU A 79 -17.16 -13.80 10.12
C GLU A 79 -17.61 -13.18 11.45
N ILE A 80 -17.85 -11.87 11.50
CA ILE A 80 -18.42 -11.22 12.69
C ILE A 80 -19.80 -11.80 13.02
N VAL A 81 -20.69 -11.91 12.03
CA VAL A 81 -22.04 -12.48 12.23
C VAL A 81 -21.97 -13.93 12.74
N LYS A 82 -21.12 -14.77 12.11
CA LYS A 82 -20.92 -16.16 12.55
C LYS A 82 -20.42 -16.23 14.00
N LYS A 83 -19.49 -15.35 14.38
CA LYS A 83 -18.90 -15.37 15.73
C LYS A 83 -19.94 -15.00 16.80
N VAL A 84 -20.84 -14.06 16.52
CA VAL A 84 -21.95 -13.69 17.41
C VAL A 84 -22.99 -14.81 17.51
N MET A 85 -23.34 -15.44 16.38
CA MET A 85 -24.30 -16.55 16.36
C MET A 85 -23.80 -17.79 17.11
N LYS A 86 -22.50 -18.08 17.10
CA LYS A 86 -21.89 -19.21 17.85
C LYS A 86 -21.79 -19.00 19.36
N MET A 87 -22.07 -17.78 19.86
CA MET A 87 -22.04 -17.46 21.30
C MET A 87 -23.40 -17.68 22.00
N HIS A 88 -24.45 -18.03 21.24
CA HIS A 88 -25.76 -18.46 21.73
C HIS A 88 -25.96 -19.95 21.42
#